data_AF-A0A850H2H4-F1
#
_entry.id   AF-A0A850H2H4-F1
#
_cell.length_a   1.000
_cell.length_b   1.000
_cell.length_c   1.000
_cell.angle_alpha   90.00
_cell.angle_beta   90.00
_cell.angle_gamma   90.00
#
_symmetry.space_group_name_H-M   'P 1'
#
loop_
_entity.id
_entity.type
_entity.pdbx_description
1 polymer ?
#
loop_
_entity_poly.entity_id
_entity_poly.type
_entity_poly.pdbx_seq_one_letter_code
_entity_poly.pdbx_strand_id
1 'polypeptide(L)'
;MKFNKFTIALSAAALTTLSACAESEQEAQEDLVEQQYEAQEDVLEEQADLAEAQGDEVQEEVLDEQADAMGEAGDAAEDVVDAQAQ
;
A
#
# COMPACT_ATOMS: atom_id res chain seq x y z
N MET A 1 -19.19 33.25 41.25
CA MET A 1 -19.14 32.15 40.25
C MET A 1 -17.91 31.30 40.56
N LYS A 2 -18.10 30.04 40.96
CA LYS A 2 -17.01 29.08 41.22
C LYS A 2 -16.67 28.43 39.89
N PHE A 3 -15.56 28.82 39.28
CA PHE A 3 -15.11 28.22 38.02
C PHE A 3 -14.55 26.83 38.31
N ASN A 4 -15.27 25.81 37.85
CA ASN A 4 -14.88 24.40 37.93
C ASN A 4 -13.59 24.18 37.12
N LYS A 5 -12.51 23.83 37.83
CA LYS A 5 -11.18 23.52 37.28
C LYS A 5 -11.12 22.19 36.51
N PHE A 6 -12.26 21.59 36.17
CA PHE A 6 -12.34 20.24 35.62
C PHE A 6 -12.32 20.18 34.08
N THR A 7 -12.41 21.31 33.38
CA THR A 7 -12.56 21.32 31.92
C THR A 7 -11.24 21.18 31.15
N ILE A 8 -10.08 21.27 31.81
CA ILE A 8 -8.76 21.26 31.12
C ILE A 8 -8.17 19.85 31.00
N ALA A 9 -8.70 18.85 31.71
CA ALA A 9 -8.13 17.50 31.72
C ALA A 9 -8.57 16.60 30.55
N LEU A 10 -9.61 16.98 29.78
CA LEU A 10 -10.16 16.13 28.72
C LEU A 10 -9.39 16.24 27.39
N SER A 11 -8.60 17.30 27.20
CA SER A 11 -7.91 17.57 25.93
C SER A 11 -6.66 16.71 25.71
N ALA A 12 -6.09 16.14 26.78
CA ALA A 12 -4.85 15.36 26.69
C ALA A 12 -5.09 13.93 26.17
N ALA A 13 -6.27 13.34 26.43
CA ALA A 13 -6.61 12.00 25.98
C ALA A 13 -6.94 11.90 24.47
N ALA A 14 -7.28 13.03 23.84
CA ALA A 14 -7.54 13.08 22.39
C ALA A 14 -6.25 13.12 21.55
N LEU A 15 -5.12 13.55 22.14
CA LEU A 15 -3.82 13.55 21.47
C LEU A 15 -3.13 12.19 21.54
N THR A 16 -3.39 11.41 22.59
CA THR A 16 -2.82 10.06 22.76
C THR A 16 -3.44 9.01 21.83
N THR A 17 -4.64 9.25 21.29
CA THR A 17 -5.26 8.38 20.28
C THR A 17 -4.78 8.69 18.86
N LEU A 18 -4.23 9.88 18.61
CA LEU A 18 -3.70 10.25 17.29
C LEU A 18 -2.34 9.57 17.03
N SER A 19 -1.55 9.33 18.07
CA SER A 19 -0.32 8.52 18.01
C SER A 19 -0.56 7.02 17.85
N ALA A 20 -1.80 6.55 17.93
CA ALA A 20 -2.19 5.17 17.61
C ALA A 20 -2.68 5.01 16.15
N CYS A 21 -2.71 6.11 15.39
CA CYS A 21 -2.96 6.14 13.94
C CYS A 21 -1.76 6.71 13.19
N ALA A 22 -0.60 6.84 13.85
CA ALA A 22 0.64 7.18 13.20
C ALA A 22 1.27 5.87 12.72
N GLU A 23 0.89 5.48 11.50
CA GLU A 23 1.66 4.56 10.67
C GLU A 23 3.14 4.97 10.73
N SER A 24 4.03 3.98 10.85
CA SER A 24 5.44 4.30 10.93
C SER A 24 5.92 4.88 9.58
N GLU A 25 6.96 5.73 9.58
CA GLU A 25 7.57 6.18 8.31
C GLU A 25 8.08 5.00 7.46
N GLN A 26 8.27 3.83 8.08
CA GLN A 26 8.67 2.60 7.43
C GLN A 26 7.48 1.93 6.71
N GLU A 27 6.38 1.68 7.43
CA GLU A 27 5.15 1.11 6.87
C GLU A 27 4.62 2.00 5.73
N ALA A 28 4.71 3.33 5.87
CA ALA A 28 4.37 4.25 4.78
C ALA A 28 5.30 4.17 3.54
N GLN A 29 6.53 3.65 3.69
CA GLN A 29 7.45 3.40 2.58
C GLN A 29 7.22 2.03 1.94
N GLU A 30 6.92 1.00 2.74
CA GLU A 30 6.49 -0.32 2.28
C GLU A 30 5.21 -0.17 1.44
N ASP A 31 4.16 0.44 2.00
CA ASP A 31 2.89 0.71 1.32
C ASP A 31 3.05 1.52 0.02
N LEU A 32 3.97 2.48 0.01
CA LEU A 32 4.21 3.30 -1.18
C LEU A 32 4.90 2.50 -2.29
N VAL A 33 5.79 1.57 -1.94
CA VAL A 33 6.46 0.71 -2.90
C VAL A 33 5.46 -0.33 -3.41
N GLU A 34 4.75 -1.02 -2.53
CA GLU A 34 3.69 -1.99 -2.87
C GLU A 34 2.67 -1.37 -3.82
N GLN A 35 2.06 -0.22 -3.46
CA GLN A 35 1.09 0.46 -4.33
C GLN A 35 1.64 0.85 -5.70
N GLN A 36 2.94 1.16 -5.82
CA GLN A 36 3.52 1.52 -7.11
C GLN A 36 3.65 0.30 -8.04
N TYR A 37 3.97 -0.87 -7.50
CA TYR A 37 4.08 -2.09 -8.28
C TYR A 37 2.71 -2.70 -8.55
N GLU A 38 1.83 -2.78 -7.55
CA GLU A 38 0.44 -3.21 -7.71
C GLU A 38 -0.30 -2.38 -8.77
N ALA A 39 -0.16 -1.05 -8.75
CA ALA A 39 -0.82 -0.20 -9.75
C ALA A 39 -0.32 -0.43 -11.18
N GLN A 40 0.90 -0.97 -11.35
CA GLN A 40 1.43 -1.35 -12.66
C GLN A 40 0.99 -2.76 -13.06
N GLU A 41 0.93 -3.69 -12.10
CA GLU A 41 0.38 -5.03 -12.24
C GLU A 41 -1.09 -4.96 -12.67
N ASP A 42 -1.93 -4.19 -11.96
CA ASP A 42 -3.34 -3.95 -12.27
C ASP A 42 -3.54 -3.55 -13.75
N VAL A 43 -2.67 -2.67 -14.26
CA VAL A 43 -2.75 -2.17 -15.63
C VAL A 43 -2.39 -3.26 -16.65
N LEU A 44 -1.51 -4.19 -16.30
CA LEU A 44 -1.15 -5.34 -17.14
C LEU A 44 -2.26 -6.39 -17.11
N GLU A 45 -2.81 -6.69 -15.93
CA GLU A 45 -3.95 -7.61 -15.77
C GLU A 45 -5.19 -7.12 -16.51
N GLU A 46 -5.55 -5.83 -16.41
CA GLU A 46 -6.68 -5.28 -17.18
C GLU A 46 -6.46 -5.38 -18.70
N GLN A 47 -5.20 -5.33 -19.15
CA GLN A 47 -4.87 -5.55 -20.56
C GLN A 47 -4.95 -7.03 -20.95
N ALA A 48 -4.55 -7.94 -20.06
CA ALA A 48 -4.68 -9.37 -20.24
C ALA A 48 -6.16 -9.78 -20.34
N ASP A 49 -7.00 -9.30 -19.43
CA ASP A 49 -8.46 -9.45 -19.45
C ASP A 49 -9.05 -8.96 -20.78
N LEU A 50 -8.57 -7.82 -21.28
CA LEU A 50 -9.02 -7.28 -22.55
C LEU A 50 -8.57 -8.15 -23.74
N ALA A 51 -7.39 -8.76 -23.68
CA ALA A 51 -6.90 -9.70 -24.68
C ALA A 51 -7.69 -11.01 -24.66
N GLU A 52 -7.98 -11.56 -23.48
CA GLU A 52 -8.83 -12.75 -23.29
C GLU A 52 -10.23 -12.49 -23.86
N ALA A 53 -10.83 -11.34 -23.54
CA ALA A 53 -12.14 -10.95 -24.04
C ALA A 53 -12.19 -10.79 -25.59
N GLN A 54 -11.04 -10.52 -26.22
CA GLN A 54 -10.89 -10.47 -27.68
C GLN A 54 -10.54 -11.84 -28.30
N GLY A 55 -10.24 -12.85 -27.47
CA GLY A 55 -9.84 -14.19 -27.87
C GLY A 55 -8.38 -14.29 -28.31
N ASP A 56 -7.51 -13.40 -27.83
CA ASP A 56 -6.07 -13.40 -28.10
C ASP A 56 -5.30 -14.04 -26.93
N GLU A 57 -5.39 -15.37 -26.82
CA GLU A 57 -4.76 -16.17 -25.74
C GLU A 57 -3.24 -15.98 -25.67
N VAL A 58 -2.55 -15.76 -26.80
CA VAL A 58 -1.08 -15.55 -26.77
C VAL A 58 -0.74 -14.20 -26.15
N GLN A 59 -1.54 -13.18 -26.44
CA GLN A 59 -1.32 -11.86 -25.88
C GLN A 59 -1.69 -11.81 -24.39
N GLU A 60 -2.73 -12.51 -23.98
CA GLU A 60 -3.09 -12.69 -22.56
C GLU A 60 -1.95 -13.37 -21.80
N GLU A 61 -1.49 -14.56 -22.21
CA GLU A 61 -0.38 -15.27 -21.54
C GLU A 61 0.88 -14.40 -21.40
N VAL A 62 1.21 -13.59 -22.41
CA VAL A 62 2.37 -12.68 -22.36
C VAL A 62 2.17 -11.51 -21.39
N LEU A 63 0.94 -11.00 -21.26
CA LEU A 63 0.62 -9.92 -20.33
C LEU A 63 0.58 -10.42 -18.89
N ASP A 64 0.00 -11.60 -18.67
CA ASP A 64 0.01 -12.27 -17.37
C ASP A 64 1.44 -12.53 -16.88
N GLU A 65 2.32 -13.09 -17.73
CA GLU A 65 3.72 -13.34 -17.36
C GLU A 65 4.48 -12.04 -17.02
N GLN A 66 4.06 -10.91 -17.59
CA GLN A 66 4.61 -9.59 -17.25
C GLN A 66 4.03 -9.03 -15.95
N ALA A 67 2.74 -9.26 -15.67
CA ALA A 67 2.10 -8.89 -14.43
C ALA A 67 2.73 -9.66 -13.26
N ASP A 68 2.88 -10.98 -13.39
CA ASP A 68 3.57 -11.85 -12.42
C ASP A 68 4.99 -11.33 -12.12
N ALA A 69 5.76 -11.00 -13.17
CA ALA A 69 7.12 -10.48 -13.00
C ALA A 69 7.15 -9.09 -12.34
N MET A 70 6.09 -8.29 -12.50
CA MET A 70 5.94 -7.00 -11.83
C MET A 70 5.63 -7.19 -10.34
N GLY A 71 4.71 -8.10 -10.01
CA GLY A 71 4.38 -8.46 -8.63
C GLY A 71 5.60 -8.97 -7.87
N GLU A 72 6.34 -9.94 -8.42
CA GLU A 72 7.58 -10.45 -7.82
C GLU A 72 8.65 -9.35 -7.63
N ALA A 73 8.70 -8.37 -8.53
CA ALA A 73 9.61 -7.22 -8.39
C ALA A 73 9.15 -6.24 -7.29
N GLY A 74 7.84 -6.12 -7.10
CA GLY A 74 7.22 -5.39 -5.99
C GLY A 74 7.58 -6.00 -4.64
N ASP A 75 7.36 -7.31 -4.48
CA ASP A 75 7.73 -8.08 -3.29
C ASP A 75 9.22 -7.89 -2.95
N ALA A 76 10.08 -8.05 -3.96
CA ALA A 76 11.51 -7.88 -3.76
C ALA A 76 11.91 -6.44 -3.37
N ALA A 77 11.14 -5.44 -3.80
CA ALA A 77 11.39 -4.05 -3.44
C ALA A 77 10.89 -3.75 -2.02
N GLU A 78 9.74 -4.29 -1.62
CA GLU A 78 9.21 -4.23 -0.25
C GLU A 78 10.20 -4.89 0.73
N ASP A 79 10.69 -6.09 0.41
CA ASP A 79 11.71 -6.82 1.21
C ASP A 79 12.96 -5.97 1.46
N VAL A 80 13.38 -5.16 0.48
CA VAL A 80 14.55 -4.28 0.61
C VAL A 80 14.26 -3.11 1.55
N VAL A 81 13.01 -2.62 1.61
CA VAL A 81 12.59 -1.58 2.56
C VAL A 81 12.53 -2.17 3.98
N ASP A 82 11.90 -3.33 4.16
CA ASP A 82 11.82 -3.98 5.48
C ASP A 82 13.22 -4.36 6.01
N ALA A 83 14.09 -4.91 5.15
CA ALA A 83 15.44 -5.28 5.54
C ALA A 83 16.34 -4.09 5.93
N GLN A 84 16.04 -2.87 5.47
CA GLN A 84 16.75 -1.66 5.89
C GLN A 84 16.36 -1.17 7.28
N ALA A 85 15.27 -1.68 7.83
CA ALA A 85 14.75 -1.29 9.13
C ALA A 85 15.14 -2.22 10.29
N GLN A 86 15.80 -3.35 9.99
CA GLN A 86 16.34 -4.31 10.97
C GLN A 86 17.76 -3.96 11.45
#